data_AF-A0A0Q6CHP3-F1
#
_entry.id   AF-A0A0Q6CHP3-F1
#
_cell.length_a   1.000
_cell.length_b   1.000
_cell.length_c   1.000
_cell.angle_alpha   90.00
_cell.angle_beta   90.00
_cell.angle_gamma   90.00
#
_symmetry.space_group_name_H-M   'P 1'
#
loop_
_entity.id
_entity.type
_entity.pdbx_description
1 polymer ?
#
loop_
_entity_poly.entity_id
_entity_poly.type
_entity_poly.pdbx_seq_one_letter_code
_entity_poly.pdbx_strand_id
1 'polypeptide(L)'
;MYKRLAVEVVVELRGFQWDDGNWPKCAKHGLTREEIEEVFRNGPRMRPDPTASSEERFNAVGTTHEGRHVFVVFTLRGDLIRPISARFMHRKEIARYEQR
;
A
#
# COMPACT_ATOMS: atom_id res chain seq x y z
N MET A 1 1.33 -15.11 8.96
CA MET A 1 0.92 -14.79 10.35
C MET A 1 1.37 -13.34 10.63
N TYR A 2 0.56 -12.34 10.27
CA TYR A 2 0.96 -10.93 10.38
C TYR A 2 0.75 -10.41 11.80
N LYS A 3 1.83 -9.98 12.44
CA LYS A 3 1.88 -9.58 13.86
C LYS A 3 1.60 -8.07 14.00
N ARG A 4 0.43 -7.77 14.56
CA ARG A 4 0.03 -6.70 15.49
C ARG A 4 0.60 -5.28 15.29
N LEU A 5 -0.27 -4.36 14.86
CA LEU A 5 -0.30 -2.95 15.27
C LEU A 5 -1.72 -2.65 15.78
N ALA A 6 -1.81 -2.10 16.99
CA ALA A 6 -3.05 -1.86 17.73
C ALA A 6 -3.91 -0.76 17.09
N VAL A 7 -4.87 -1.18 16.28
CA VAL A 7 -6.27 -0.71 16.26
C VAL A 7 -7.06 -1.98 15.91
N GLU A 8 -7.93 -2.46 16.79
CA GLU A 8 -8.85 -3.57 16.47
C GLU A 8 -9.92 -3.07 15.48
N VAL A 9 -9.52 -2.92 14.23
CA VAL A 9 -10.40 -3.26 13.13
C VAL A 9 -9.74 -4.47 12.49
N VAL A 10 -10.17 -5.66 12.90
CA VAL A 10 -9.89 -6.88 12.15
C VAL A 10 -10.75 -6.80 10.89
N VAL A 11 -10.38 -5.92 9.95
CA VAL A 11 -10.86 -6.07 8.58
C VAL A 11 -10.13 -7.30 8.07
N GLU A 12 -10.83 -8.41 7.95
CA GLU A 12 -10.34 -9.50 7.10
C GLU A 12 -10.25 -8.95 5.68
N LEU A 13 -9.08 -8.41 5.31
CA LEU A 13 -8.89 -7.90 3.96
C LEU A 13 -8.91 -9.10 3.00
N ARG A 14 -9.96 -9.19 2.19
CA ARG A 14 -10.25 -10.35 1.33
C ARG A 14 -9.60 -10.27 -0.04
N GLY A 15 -9.02 -9.13 -0.38
CA GLY A 15 -8.29 -8.94 -1.63
C GLY A 15 -8.26 -7.49 -2.09
N PHE A 16 -8.21 -7.33 -3.40
CA PHE A 16 -8.00 -6.05 -4.07
C PHE A 16 -9.17 -5.72 -5.00
N GLN A 17 -9.59 -4.47 -4.99
CA GLN A 17 -10.48 -3.93 -6.00
C GLN A 17 -9.64 -3.28 -7.11
N TRP A 18 -9.49 -3.98 -8.22
CA TRP A 18 -8.88 -3.47 -9.45
C TRP A 18 -9.96 -3.19 -10.49
N ASP A 19 -9.92 -2.01 -11.10
CA ASP A 19 -10.75 -1.64 -12.25
C ASP A 19 -10.02 -0.65 -13.16
N ASP A 20 -10.66 -0.26 -14.26
CA ASP A 20 -10.09 0.68 -15.23
C ASP A 20 -9.88 2.08 -14.64
N GLY A 21 -10.52 2.40 -13.51
CA GLY A 21 -10.39 3.67 -12.81
C GLY A 21 -9.14 3.78 -11.93
N ASN A 22 -8.52 2.66 -11.51
CA ASN A 22 -7.32 2.70 -10.67
C ASN A 22 -6.09 2.04 -11.26
N TRP A 23 -6.25 1.00 -12.09
CA TRP A 23 -5.12 0.23 -12.57
C TRP A 23 -4.12 1.07 -13.41
N PRO A 24 -4.55 1.85 -14.42
CA PRO A 24 -3.61 2.63 -15.25
C PRO A 24 -2.72 3.57 -14.43
N LYS A 25 -3.26 4.15 -13.35
CA LYS A 25 -2.53 5.05 -12.46
C LYS A 25 -1.49 4.33 -11.62
N CYS A 26 -1.79 3.11 -11.17
CA CYS A 26 -0.84 2.30 -10.40
C CYS A 26 0.27 1.72 -11.30
N ALA A 27 -0.08 1.29 -12.51
CA ALA A 27 0.85 0.76 -13.50
C ALA A 27 1.85 1.80 -14.02
N LYS A 28 1.52 3.10 -13.95
CA LYS A 28 2.34 4.22 -14.47
C LYS A 28 3.80 4.18 -14.02
N HIS A 29 4.09 3.60 -12.86
CA HIS A 29 5.42 3.56 -12.27
C HIS A 29 6.15 2.22 -12.45
N GLY A 30 5.66 1.37 -13.37
CA GLY A 30 6.30 0.09 -13.73
C GLY A 30 6.08 -1.01 -12.70
N LEU A 31 5.10 -0.85 -11.81
CA LEU A 31 4.66 -1.88 -10.88
C LEU A 31 3.60 -2.76 -11.54
N THR A 32 3.67 -4.07 -11.30
CA THR A 32 2.59 -5.02 -11.61
C THR A 32 1.52 -5.00 -10.51
N ARG A 33 0.35 -5.60 -10.77
CA ARG A 33 -0.64 -5.81 -9.71
C ARG A 33 -0.05 -6.72 -8.64
N GLU A 34 0.60 -7.79 -9.07
CA GLU A 34 1.19 -8.81 -8.23
C GLU A 34 2.19 -8.21 -7.25
N GLU A 35 3.08 -7.32 -7.69
CA GLU A 35 4.03 -6.60 -6.82
C GLU A 35 3.33 -5.73 -5.79
N ILE A 36 2.26 -5.03 -6.17
CA ILE A 36 1.48 -4.20 -5.24
C ILE A 36 0.80 -5.08 -4.21
N GLU A 37 0.16 -6.17 -4.62
CA GLU A 37 -0.48 -7.10 -3.70
C GLU A 37 0.53 -7.78 -2.78
N GLU A 38 1.72 -8.06 -3.29
CA GLU A 38 2.81 -8.64 -2.53
C GLU A 38 3.24 -7.76 -1.36
N VAL A 39 3.23 -6.44 -1.55
CA VAL A 39 3.51 -5.47 -0.49
C VAL A 39 2.54 -5.57 0.69
N PHE A 40 1.28 -5.99 0.45
CA PHE A 40 0.23 -6.15 1.49
C PHE A 40 0.10 -7.57 2.05
N ARG A 41 0.47 -8.59 1.25
CA ARG A 41 1.19 -9.76 1.80
C ARG A 41 2.50 -9.20 2.42
N ASN A 42 3.54 -9.88 2.87
CA ASN A 42 4.73 -9.23 3.51
C ASN A 42 4.51 -8.29 4.76
N GLY A 43 3.32 -7.76 5.06
CA GLY A 43 2.98 -6.95 6.24
C GLY A 43 3.55 -5.53 6.17
N PRO A 44 3.00 -4.64 5.33
CA PRO A 44 3.55 -3.30 5.17
C PRO A 44 3.30 -2.45 6.41
N ARG A 45 4.13 -1.43 6.60
CA ARG A 45 3.83 -0.38 7.57
C ARG A 45 2.76 0.54 7.01
N MET A 46 1.62 0.61 7.69
CA MET A 46 0.48 1.43 7.28
C MET A 46 0.27 2.62 8.23
N ARG A 47 -0.22 3.74 7.68
CA ARG A 47 -0.62 4.93 8.44
C ARG A 47 -1.69 5.71 7.68
N PRO A 48 -2.56 6.48 8.37
CA PRO A 48 -3.44 7.44 7.71
C PRO A 48 -2.66 8.39 6.79
N ASP A 49 -3.23 8.72 5.65
CA ASP A 49 -2.68 9.72 4.74
C ASP A 49 -3.01 11.13 5.26
N PRO A 50 -2.02 11.93 5.69
CA PRO A 50 -2.28 13.27 6.23
C PRO A 50 -2.80 14.26 5.18
N THR A 51 -2.73 13.91 3.89
CA THR A 51 -3.18 14.78 2.79
C THR A 51 -4.62 14.50 2.35
N ALA A 52 -5.28 13.50 2.94
CA ALA A 52 -6.64 13.13 2.63
C ALA A 52 -7.63 14.15 3.21
N SER A 53 -8.47 14.74 2.36
CA SER A 53 -9.44 15.78 2.75
C SER A 53 -10.91 15.36 2.64
N SER A 54 -11.22 14.23 1.99
CA SER A 54 -12.61 13.81 1.72
C SER A 54 -12.84 12.32 1.90
N GLU A 55 -12.07 11.49 1.21
CA GLU A 55 -12.08 10.02 1.35
C GLU A 55 -10.98 9.59 2.31
N GLU A 56 -11.27 8.65 3.22
CA GLU A 56 -10.27 8.07 4.10
C GLU A 56 -9.22 7.35 3.26
N ARG A 57 -7.95 7.74 3.42
CA ARG A 57 -6.83 7.16 2.70
C ARG A 57 -5.72 6.79 3.65
N PHE A 58 -4.95 5.82 3.21
CA PHE A 58 -3.84 5.24 3.93
C PHE A 58 -2.62 5.17 3.03
N ASN A 59 -1.47 5.32 3.68
CA ASN A 59 -0.16 5.11 3.09
C ASN A 59 0.38 3.78 3.59
N ALA A 60 0.75 2.88 2.67
CA ALA A 60 1.53 1.68 2.95
C ALA A 60 2.96 1.85 2.43
N VAL A 61 3.93 1.45 3.24
CA VAL A 61 5.31 1.25 2.83
C VAL A 61 5.68 -0.20 3.12
N GLY A 62 6.20 -0.88 2.10
CA GLY A 62 6.72 -2.24 2.24
C GLY A 62 7.70 -2.56 1.12
N THR A 63 7.98 -3.84 0.96
CA THR A 63 8.95 -4.35 0.00
C THR A 63 8.36 -5.47 -0.83
N THR A 64 8.76 -5.55 -2.10
CA THR A 64 8.56 -6.75 -2.93
C THR A 64 9.54 -7.85 -2.52
N HIS A 65 9.38 -9.05 -3.08
CA HIS A 65 10.24 -10.21 -2.83
C HIS A 65 11.68 -9.95 -3.27
N GLU A 66 11.85 -9.13 -4.30
CA GLU A 66 13.15 -8.67 -4.80
C GLU A 66 13.79 -7.59 -3.89
N GLY A 67 13.17 -7.24 -2.77
CA GLY A 67 13.67 -6.24 -1.82
C GLY A 67 13.46 -4.80 -2.29
N ARG A 68 12.64 -4.57 -3.32
CA ARG A 68 12.36 -3.21 -3.82
C ARG A 68 11.33 -2.54 -2.93
N HIS A 69 11.66 -1.36 -2.41
CA HIS A 69 10.76 -0.58 -1.57
C HIS A 69 9.65 0.08 -2.39
N VAL A 70 8.41 -0.12 -1.96
CA VAL A 70 7.21 0.36 -2.64
C VAL A 70 6.39 1.21 -1.68
N PHE A 71 5.92 2.34 -2.20
CA PHE A 71 4.96 3.22 -1.55
C PHE A 71 3.60 3.09 -2.25
N VAL A 72 2.55 2.81 -1.49
CA VAL A 72 1.18 2.67 -1.98
C VAL A 72 0.27 3.62 -1.21
N VAL A 73 -0.53 4.40 -1.94
CA VAL A 73 -1.69 5.11 -1.41
C VAL A 73 -2.92 4.29 -1.74
N PHE A 74 -3.75 4.01 -0.75
CA PHE A 74 -4.95 3.19 -0.90
C PHE A 74 -6.09 3.68 -0.02
N THR A 75 -7.29 3.17 -0.29
CA THR A 75 -8.45 3.29 0.59
C THR A 75 -9.04 1.90 0.83
N LEU A 76 -9.90 1.78 1.84
CA LEU A 76 -10.65 0.56 2.12
C LEU A 76 -12.08 0.72 1.59
N ARG A 77 -12.57 -0.28 0.86
CA ARG A 77 -13.97 -0.35 0.43
C ARG A 77 -14.55 -1.67 0.90
N GLY A 78 -15.25 -1.63 2.04
CA GLY A 78 -15.65 -2.84 2.75
C GLY A 78 -14.41 -3.61 3.20
N ASP A 79 -14.28 -4.86 2.74
CA ASP A 79 -13.17 -5.77 3.03
C ASP A 79 -12.10 -5.79 1.93
N LEU A 80 -12.15 -4.87 0.96
CA LEU A 80 -11.20 -4.80 -0.15
C LEU A 80 -10.27 -3.58 -0.03
N ILE A 81 -9.00 -3.81 -0.35
CA ILE A 81 -8.03 -2.73 -0.59
C ILE A 81 -8.31 -2.18 -1.99
N ARG A 82 -8.52 -0.86 -2.11
CA ARG A 82 -8.51 -0.17 -3.41
C ARG A 82 -7.26 0.67 -3.52
N PRO A 83 -6.25 0.23 -4.29
CA PRO A 83 -5.08 1.05 -4.58
C PRO A 83 -5.49 2.30 -5.36
N ILE A 84 -4.91 3.44 -4.99
CA ILE A 84 -5.14 4.75 -5.60
C ILE A 84 -3.91 5.19 -6.39
N SER A 85 -2.72 4.88 -5.89
CA SER A 85 -1.45 5.03 -6.60
C SER A 85 -0.40 4.14 -5.97
N ALA A 86 0.56 3.67 -6.77
CA ALA A 86 1.69 2.91 -6.29
C ALA A 86 2.96 3.34 -7.04
N ARG A 87 4.11 3.34 -6.37
CA ARG A 87 5.41 3.62 -6.98
C ARG A 87 6.55 3.01 -6.19
N PHE A 88 7.67 2.77 -6.85
CA PHE A 88 8.93 2.54 -6.16
C PHE A 88 9.35 3.79 -5.38
N MET A 89 9.95 3.58 -4.22
CA MET A 89 10.50 4.65 -3.40
C MET A 89 11.84 5.15 -3.95
N HIS A 90 12.10 6.44 -3.82
CA HIS A 90 13.41 7.01 -4.12
C HIS A 90 14.40 6.72 -2.98
N ARG A 91 15.70 6.66 -3.31
CA ARG A 91 16.78 6.35 -2.35
C ARG A 91 16.71 7.16 -1.04
N LYS A 92 16.39 8.46 -1.13
CA LYS A 92 16.26 9.34 0.05
C LYS A 92 15.06 8.96 0.94
N GLU A 93 13.98 8.48 0.34
CA GLU A 93 12.79 8.03 1.07
C GLU A 93 13.06 6.70 1.78
N ILE A 94 13.76 5.78 1.10
CA ILE A 94 14.20 4.50 1.67
C ILE A 94 15.10 4.74 2.88
N ALA A 95 16.14 5.57 2.75
CA ALA A 95 17.03 5.90 3.85
C ALA A 95 16.28 6.48 5.06
N ARG A 96 15.27 7.33 4.83
CA ARG A 96 14.43 7.89 5.90
C ARG A 96 13.52 6.82 6.55
N TYR A 97 13.07 5.85 5.77
CA TYR A 97 12.23 4.75 6.24
C TYR A 97 13.03 3.77 7.11
N GLU A 98 14.22 3.38 6.67
CA GLU A 98 15.08 2.40 7.37
C GLU A 98 15.69 2.94 8.68
N GLN A 99 15.79 4.26 8.83
CA GLN A 99 16.31 4.90 10.05
C GLN A 99 15.27 5.00 11.20
N ARG A 100 14.08 4.41 11.06
CA ARG A 100 12.96 4.55 12.00
C ARG A 100 12.41 3.21 12.48
#